data_AF-X1BPE4-F1
#
_entry.id   AF-X1BPE4-F1
#
_cell.length_a   1.000
_cell.length_b   1.000
_cell.length_c   1.000
_cell.angle_alpha   90.00
_cell.angle_beta   90.00
_cell.angle_gamma   90.00
#
_symmetry.space_group_name_H-M   'P 1'
#
loop_
_entity.id
_entity.type
_entity.pdbx_description
1 polymer ?
#
loop_
_entity_poly.entity_id
_entity_poly.type
_entity_poly.pdbx_seq_one_letter_code
_entity_poly.pdbx_strand_id
1 'polypeptide(L)'
;MEQVEYPPMSGTNTIAVATVLLETGMIPAVEPVTKLTLESPAGLISIRAEIRDNKVKSVTFENVPAFAVHIDAKIKVPELGEVTVDVAYGGMFYVIAEASQFGLKIKPDNAGDITRIGEMIKAASREQLSVVHPQQPEIAGVTISQLSSASSSPDADMQNAVVVSTGKLDWERPSTWTGACDRSPCGTGTCAKMATLYARGKLGLH
;
A
#
# COMPACT_ATOMS: atom_id res chain seq x y z
N MET A 1 -11.15 9.99 0.68
CA MET A 1 -10.23 10.87 -0.07
C MET A 1 -8.94 10.94 0.72
N GLU A 2 -7.82 10.72 0.05
CA GLU A 2 -6.49 10.96 0.63
C GLU A 2 -6.02 12.37 0.23
N GLN A 3 -4.89 12.82 0.77
CA GLN A 3 -4.53 14.25 0.72
C GLN A 3 -4.39 14.81 -0.71
N VAL A 4 -3.96 13.99 -1.67
CA VAL A 4 -3.75 14.42 -3.05
C VAL A 4 -4.50 13.57 -4.07
N GLU A 5 -5.20 12.52 -3.63
CA GLU A 5 -5.86 11.58 -4.55
C GLU A 5 -7.14 10.95 -3.99
N TYR A 6 -7.95 10.45 -4.92
CA TYR A 6 -9.06 9.55 -4.65
C TYR A 6 -8.62 8.14 -5.03
N PRO A 7 -8.07 7.37 -4.08
CA PRO A 7 -7.50 6.07 -4.40
C PRO A 7 -8.61 5.07 -4.78
N PRO A 8 -8.37 4.16 -5.74
CA PRO A 8 -9.34 3.14 -6.10
C PRO A 8 -9.70 2.16 -4.98
N MET A 9 -8.78 1.91 -4.05
CA MET A 9 -8.98 1.05 -2.88
C MET A 9 -8.01 1.46 -1.77
N SER A 10 -8.44 1.34 -0.51
CA SER A 10 -7.56 1.49 0.65
C SER A 10 -7.97 0.51 1.77
N GLY A 11 -7.10 -0.44 2.10
CA GLY A 11 -7.44 -1.54 3.01
C GLY A 11 -7.80 -1.08 4.43
N THR A 12 -7.05 -0.12 4.98
CA THR A 12 -7.31 0.42 6.33
C THR A 12 -8.65 1.16 6.38
N ASN A 13 -8.98 1.91 5.33
CA ASN A 13 -10.28 2.58 5.22
C ASN A 13 -11.42 1.57 5.04
N THR A 14 -11.22 0.50 4.27
CA THR A 14 -12.18 -0.61 4.15
C THR A 14 -12.50 -1.23 5.52
N ILE A 15 -11.48 -1.51 6.34
CA ILE A 15 -11.66 -2.04 7.70
C ILE A 15 -12.44 -1.06 8.59
N ALA A 16 -12.10 0.23 8.52
CA ALA A 16 -12.79 1.27 9.28
C ALA A 16 -14.27 1.40 8.88
N VAL A 17 -14.56 1.43 7.57
CA VAL A 17 -15.93 1.51 7.04
C VAL A 17 -16.75 0.31 7.47
N ALA A 18 -16.24 -0.92 7.32
CA ALA A 18 -16.95 -2.12 7.75
C ALA A 18 -17.25 -2.09 9.26
N THR A 19 -16.27 -1.68 10.07
CA THR A 19 -16.43 -1.53 11.52
C THR A 19 -17.54 -0.55 11.87
N VAL A 20 -17.52 0.66 11.29
CA VAL A 20 -18.53 1.69 11.57
C VAL A 20 -19.92 1.23 11.15
N LEU A 21 -20.06 0.65 9.95
CA LEU A 21 -21.36 0.17 9.47
C LEU A 21 -22.00 -0.84 10.43
N LEU A 22 -21.20 -1.76 10.95
CA LEU A 22 -21.65 -2.82 11.86
C LEU A 22 -21.90 -2.30 13.28
N GLU A 23 -20.96 -1.56 13.87
CA GLU A 23 -21.05 -1.13 15.27
C GLU A 23 -22.09 -0.02 15.50
N THR A 24 -22.39 0.78 14.47
CA THR A 24 -23.44 1.80 14.55
C THR A 24 -24.84 1.26 14.21
N GLY A 25 -24.93 0.01 13.78
CA GLY A 25 -26.21 -0.61 13.37
C GLY A 25 -26.77 -0.08 12.04
N MET A 26 -25.98 0.62 11.23
CA MET A 26 -26.37 0.99 9.85
C MET A 26 -26.66 -0.24 9.00
N ILE A 27 -25.95 -1.34 9.28
CA ILE A 27 -26.26 -2.68 8.78
C ILE A 27 -26.35 -3.67 9.96
N PRO A 28 -27.14 -4.75 9.86
CA PRO A 28 -27.23 -5.74 10.92
C PRO A 28 -25.89 -6.43 11.17
N ALA A 29 -25.47 -6.46 12.44
CA ALA A 29 -24.34 -7.24 12.92
C ALA A 29 -24.85 -8.59 13.45
N VAL A 30 -24.35 -9.69 12.90
CA VAL A 30 -24.64 -11.07 13.29
C VAL A 30 -23.39 -11.71 13.87
N GLU A 31 -23.48 -12.22 15.09
CA GLU A 31 -22.43 -12.99 15.75
C GLU A 31 -22.46 -14.47 15.33
N PRO A 32 -21.32 -15.18 15.29
CA PRO A 32 -19.96 -14.68 15.58
C PRO A 32 -19.29 -14.00 14.38
N VAL A 33 -19.92 -14.06 13.21
CA VAL A 33 -19.35 -13.61 11.94
C VAL A 33 -20.40 -12.93 11.10
N THR A 34 -20.14 -11.68 10.71
CA THR A 34 -20.91 -11.01 9.66
C THR A 34 -20.12 -10.99 8.36
N LYS A 35 -20.78 -11.34 7.26
CA LYS A 35 -20.25 -11.22 5.91
C LYS A 35 -20.98 -10.11 5.18
N LEU A 36 -20.25 -9.26 4.49
CA LEU A 36 -20.80 -8.22 3.62
C LEU A 36 -19.87 -7.99 2.43
N THR A 37 -20.36 -7.31 1.40
CA THR A 37 -19.57 -6.87 0.26
C THR A 37 -19.61 -5.36 0.21
N LEU A 38 -18.44 -4.74 0.08
CA LEU A 38 -18.30 -3.31 -0.17
C LEU A 38 -17.89 -3.11 -1.63
N GLU A 39 -18.35 -2.02 -2.24
CA GLU A 39 -17.91 -1.62 -3.58
C GLU A 39 -16.92 -0.45 -3.44
N SER A 40 -15.75 -0.58 -4.05
CA SER A 40 -14.77 0.49 -4.21
C SER A 40 -14.54 0.77 -5.69
N PRO A 41 -13.92 1.90 -6.08
CA PRO A 41 -13.62 2.14 -7.49
C PRO A 41 -12.75 1.05 -8.14
N ALA A 42 -11.91 0.34 -7.38
CA ALA A 42 -11.15 -0.80 -7.88
C ALA A 42 -12.01 -2.06 -8.15
N GLY A 43 -13.18 -2.16 -7.52
CA GLY A 43 -14.09 -3.30 -7.63
C GLY A 43 -14.74 -3.71 -6.31
N LEU A 44 -15.32 -4.92 -6.31
CA LEU A 44 -15.99 -5.50 -5.15
C LEU A 44 -14.98 -6.06 -4.14
N ILE A 45 -15.21 -5.80 -2.87
CA ILE A 45 -14.40 -6.23 -1.75
C ILE A 45 -15.26 -7.07 -0.81
N SER A 46 -14.96 -8.36 -0.71
CA SER A 46 -15.65 -9.26 0.22
C SER A 46 -15.10 -9.07 1.63
N ILE A 47 -15.98 -8.91 2.61
CA ILE A 47 -15.63 -8.68 4.00
C ILE A 47 -16.16 -9.82 4.87
N ARG A 48 -15.34 -10.23 5.82
CA ARG A 48 -15.69 -11.11 6.92
C ARG A 48 -15.28 -10.46 8.24
N ALA A 49 -16.25 -9.98 9.01
CA ALA A 49 -16.03 -9.36 10.32
C ALA A 49 -16.32 -10.35 11.44
N GLU A 50 -15.38 -10.49 12.38
CA GLU A 50 -15.59 -11.24 13.63
C GLU A 50 -16.20 -10.34 14.67
N ILE A 51 -17.32 -10.76 15.24
CA ILE A 51 -18.10 -9.95 16.17
C ILE A 51 -18.25 -10.71 17.48
N ARG A 52 -18.05 -10.00 18.58
CA ARG A 52 -18.27 -10.49 19.94
C ARG A 52 -18.69 -9.34 20.85
N ASP A 53 -19.75 -9.57 21.63
CA ASP A 53 -20.34 -8.59 22.55
C ASP A 53 -20.76 -7.31 21.81
N ASN A 54 -21.38 -7.48 20.63
CA ASN A 54 -21.78 -6.40 19.71
C ASN A 54 -20.62 -5.47 19.28
N LYS A 55 -19.37 -5.97 19.30
CA LYS A 55 -18.18 -5.22 18.84
C LYS A 55 -17.43 -6.00 17.78
N VAL A 56 -16.97 -5.30 16.76
CA VAL A 56 -16.10 -5.86 15.73
C VAL A 56 -14.70 -6.05 16.32
N LYS A 57 -14.20 -7.28 16.30
CA LYS A 57 -12.88 -7.64 16.85
C LYS A 57 -11.81 -7.72 15.77
N SER A 58 -12.18 -8.20 14.60
CA SER A 58 -11.29 -8.30 13.45
C SER A 58 -12.11 -8.18 12.17
N VAL A 59 -11.46 -7.69 11.11
CA VAL A 59 -12.03 -7.61 9.77
C VAL A 59 -11.03 -8.25 8.82
N THR A 60 -11.47 -9.29 8.13
CA THR A 60 -10.76 -9.85 6.98
C THR A 60 -11.41 -9.32 5.72
N PHE A 61 -10.62 -8.85 4.77
CA PHE A 61 -11.11 -8.47 3.45
C PHE A 61 -10.39 -9.28 2.37
N GLU A 62 -11.14 -9.72 1.38
CA GLU A 62 -10.62 -10.23 0.12
C GLU A 62 -10.52 -9.04 -0.83
N ASN A 63 -9.29 -8.64 -1.13
CA ASN A 63 -9.02 -7.51 -2.01
C ASN A 63 -9.29 -7.89 -3.48
N VAL A 64 -9.30 -6.88 -4.35
CA VAL A 64 -9.22 -7.09 -5.80
C VAL A 64 -7.93 -7.84 -6.18
N PRO A 65 -7.90 -8.51 -7.35
CA PRO A 65 -6.69 -9.19 -7.82
C PRO A 65 -5.45 -8.30 -7.79
N ALA A 66 -4.40 -8.76 -7.12
CA ALA A 66 -3.11 -8.10 -7.04
C ALA A 66 -2.11 -8.77 -8.00
N PHE A 67 -1.23 -7.98 -8.63
CA PHE A 67 -0.26 -8.48 -9.61
C PHE A 67 1.02 -7.65 -9.63
N ALA A 68 2.16 -8.29 -9.89
CA ALA A 68 3.41 -7.59 -10.15
C ALA A 68 3.49 -7.16 -11.62
N VAL A 69 4.09 -6.00 -11.87
CA VAL A 69 4.28 -5.44 -13.22
C VAL A 69 5.76 -5.37 -13.58
N HIS A 70 6.56 -4.78 -12.69
CA HIS A 70 8.01 -4.72 -12.82
C HIS A 70 8.65 -5.36 -11.60
N ILE A 71 9.62 -6.25 -11.82
CA ILE A 71 10.38 -6.93 -10.77
C ILE A 71 11.85 -6.61 -10.98
N ASP A 72 12.54 -6.18 -9.91
CA ASP A 72 13.96 -5.84 -9.91
C ASP A 72 14.32 -4.78 -10.99
N ALA A 73 13.41 -3.84 -11.25
CA ALA A 73 13.63 -2.77 -12.21
C ALA A 73 14.60 -1.73 -11.65
N LYS A 74 15.58 -1.33 -12.45
CA LYS A 74 16.55 -0.29 -12.11
C LYS A 74 16.07 1.05 -12.63
N ILE A 75 15.92 2.02 -11.74
CA ILE A 75 15.54 3.40 -12.07
C ILE A 75 16.64 4.36 -11.61
N LYS A 76 16.79 5.48 -12.32
CA LYS A 76 17.67 6.57 -11.88
C LYS A 76 16.85 7.58 -11.09
N VAL A 77 17.25 7.83 -9.85
CA VAL A 77 16.57 8.75 -8.95
C VAL A 77 17.51 9.93 -8.67
N PRO A 78 17.14 11.18 -8.98
CA PRO A 78 17.91 12.34 -8.57
C PRO A 78 18.25 12.29 -7.08
N GLU A 79 19.47 12.67 -6.71
CA GLU A 79 20.05 12.61 -5.36
C GLU A 79 20.28 11.21 -4.75
N LEU A 80 19.64 10.13 -5.25
CA LEU A 80 19.84 8.77 -4.72
C LEU A 80 20.65 7.85 -5.65
N GLY A 81 20.79 8.20 -6.93
CA GLY A 81 21.49 7.38 -7.93
C GLY A 81 20.63 6.26 -8.51
N GLU A 82 21.23 5.11 -8.81
CA GLU A 82 20.50 3.94 -9.31
C GLU A 82 19.82 3.20 -8.15
N VAL A 83 18.51 2.99 -8.25
CA VAL A 83 17.69 2.30 -7.24
C VAL A 83 17.01 1.11 -7.90
N THR A 84 17.02 -0.04 -7.23
CA THR A 84 16.24 -1.22 -7.65
C THR A 84 14.87 -1.19 -6.99
N VAL A 85 13.82 -1.30 -7.79
CA VAL A 85 12.43 -1.25 -7.35
C VAL A 85 11.60 -2.36 -7.98
N ASP A 86 10.55 -2.75 -7.28
CA ASP A 86 9.41 -3.42 -7.88
C ASP A 86 8.30 -2.41 -8.14
N VAL A 87 7.45 -2.71 -9.13
CA VAL A 87 6.16 -2.06 -9.29
C VAL A 87 5.08 -3.11 -9.33
N ALA A 88 4.08 -2.97 -8.46
CA ALA A 88 2.98 -3.91 -8.34
C ALA A 88 1.66 -3.21 -8.04
N TYR A 89 0.57 -3.85 -8.46
CA TYR A 89 -0.79 -3.45 -8.17
C TYR A 89 -1.35 -4.26 -7.00
N GLY A 90 -1.98 -3.58 -6.04
CA GLY A 90 -2.70 -4.19 -4.93
C GLY A 90 -4.00 -3.46 -4.58
N GLY A 91 -4.65 -2.86 -5.57
CA GLY A 91 -5.72 -1.86 -5.40
C GLY A 91 -5.27 -0.44 -5.76
N MET A 92 -3.95 -0.21 -5.73
CA MET A 92 -3.24 0.94 -6.30
C MET A 92 -1.89 0.47 -6.84
N PHE A 93 -1.21 1.29 -7.67
CA PHE A 93 0.14 0.98 -8.13
C PHE A 93 1.20 1.51 -7.16
N TYR A 94 1.93 0.57 -6.56
CA TYR A 94 3.03 0.81 -5.64
C TYR A 94 4.36 0.70 -6.35
N VAL A 95 5.27 1.63 -6.08
CA VAL A 95 6.71 1.36 -6.17
C VAL A 95 7.18 0.81 -4.83
N ILE A 96 7.92 -0.30 -4.85
CA ILE A 96 8.42 -0.96 -3.65
C ILE A 96 9.95 -1.04 -3.74
N ALA A 97 10.64 -0.56 -2.71
CA ALA A 97 12.09 -0.67 -2.60
C ALA A 97 12.50 -1.25 -1.24
N GLU A 98 13.61 -1.98 -1.20
CA GLU A 98 14.18 -2.43 0.08
C GLU A 98 14.90 -1.27 0.78
N ALA A 99 14.56 -1.01 2.05
CA ALA A 99 15.08 0.10 2.84
C ALA A 99 16.62 0.06 2.99
N SER A 100 17.21 -1.15 2.93
CA SER A 100 18.66 -1.35 3.02
C SER A 100 19.43 -0.70 1.88
N GLN A 101 18.81 -0.44 0.72
CA GLN A 101 19.45 0.28 -0.40
C GLN A 101 19.86 1.70 -0.01
N PHE A 102 19.23 2.27 1.02
CA PHE A 102 19.46 3.63 1.49
C PHE A 102 20.17 3.68 2.84
N GLY A 103 20.66 2.54 3.34
CA GLY A 103 21.22 2.44 4.69
C GLY A 103 20.20 2.73 5.80
N LEU A 104 18.90 2.63 5.49
CA LEU A 104 17.82 3.00 6.41
C LEU A 104 17.23 1.78 7.12
N LYS A 105 16.86 2.00 8.38
CA LYS A 105 15.98 1.12 9.15
C LYS A 105 14.58 1.72 9.19
N ILE A 106 13.55 0.87 9.11
CA ILE A 106 12.17 1.32 9.26
C ILE A 106 11.88 1.50 10.76
N LYS A 107 11.96 2.74 11.24
CA LYS A 107 11.63 3.14 12.61
C LYS A 107 11.12 4.58 12.66
N PRO A 108 10.35 4.97 13.70
CA PRO A 108 9.76 6.31 13.79
C PRO A 108 10.76 7.46 13.63
N ASP A 109 11.96 7.36 14.22
CA ASP A 109 12.99 8.40 14.13
C ASP A 109 13.42 8.72 12.69
N ASN A 110 13.27 7.76 11.78
CA ASN A 110 13.66 7.88 10.38
C ASN A 110 12.48 8.31 9.49
N ALA A 111 11.32 8.65 10.05
CA ALA A 111 10.11 8.94 9.27
C ALA A 111 10.32 10.05 8.23
N GLY A 112 11.10 11.09 8.56
CA GLY A 112 11.41 12.18 7.61
C GLY A 112 12.22 11.72 6.40
N ASP A 113 13.24 10.88 6.61
CA ASP A 113 14.03 10.32 5.50
C ASP A 113 13.22 9.31 4.69
N ILE A 114 12.40 8.49 5.36
CA ILE A 114 11.50 7.54 4.72
C ILE A 114 10.52 8.27 3.79
N THR A 115 9.87 9.33 4.26
CA THR A 115 8.92 10.08 3.41
C THR A 115 9.63 10.79 2.26
N ARG A 116 10.81 11.34 2.51
CA ARG A 116 11.63 11.98 1.47
C ARG A 116 12.04 10.99 0.38
N ILE A 117 12.60 9.85 0.74
CA ILE A 117 13.00 8.81 -0.21
C ILE A 117 11.80 8.23 -0.92
N GLY A 118 10.72 7.92 -0.20
CA GLY A 118 9.48 7.40 -0.76
C GLY A 118 8.92 8.28 -1.87
N GLU A 119 8.84 9.60 -1.64
CA GLU A 119 8.39 10.54 -2.66
C GLU A 119 9.32 10.59 -3.88
N MET A 120 10.64 10.62 -3.67
CA MET A 120 11.62 10.64 -4.76
C MET A 120 11.54 9.37 -5.62
N ILE A 121 11.50 8.18 -5.01
CA ILE A 121 11.41 6.93 -5.77
C ILE A 121 10.08 6.81 -6.50
N LYS A 122 8.98 7.31 -5.92
CA LYS A 122 7.67 7.35 -6.57
C LYS A 122 7.69 8.24 -7.81
N ALA A 123 8.19 9.47 -7.68
CA ALA A 123 8.27 10.41 -8.80
C ALA A 123 9.13 9.84 -9.94
N ALA A 124 10.33 9.35 -9.62
CA ALA A 124 11.23 8.75 -10.60
C ALA A 124 10.64 7.48 -11.25
N SER A 125 9.95 6.63 -10.48
CA SER A 125 9.26 5.45 -11.02
C SER A 125 8.14 5.85 -11.96
N ARG A 126 7.34 6.86 -11.60
CA ARG A 126 6.25 7.34 -12.46
C ARG A 126 6.75 7.88 -13.80
N GLU A 127 7.94 8.47 -13.82
CA GLU A 127 8.59 8.99 -15.03
C GLU A 127 9.20 7.88 -15.91
N GLN A 128 9.69 6.79 -15.32
CA GLN A 128 10.48 5.76 -16.01
C GLN A 128 9.73 4.44 -16.24
N LEU A 129 8.70 4.16 -15.46
CA LEU A 129 7.98 2.88 -15.44
C LEU A 129 6.47 3.14 -15.61
N SER A 130 6.05 3.24 -16.88
CA SER A 130 4.65 3.39 -17.24
C SER A 130 3.86 2.14 -16.89
N VAL A 131 2.81 2.29 -16.07
CA VAL A 131 1.91 1.20 -15.67
C VAL A 131 0.45 1.60 -15.87
N VAL A 132 -0.39 0.66 -16.29
CA VAL A 132 -1.83 0.83 -16.50
C VAL A 132 -2.52 -0.47 -16.09
N HIS A 133 -3.66 -0.37 -15.39
CA HIS A 133 -4.41 -1.55 -15.00
C HIS A 133 -5.05 -2.20 -16.25
N PRO A 134 -4.91 -3.54 -16.46
CA PRO A 134 -5.27 -4.17 -17.72
C PRO A 134 -6.77 -4.15 -18.06
N GLN A 135 -7.63 -4.04 -17.04
CA GLN A 135 -9.09 -3.99 -17.22
C GLN A 135 -9.71 -2.63 -16.87
N GLN A 136 -8.93 -1.67 -16.34
CA GLN A 136 -9.41 -0.37 -15.83
C GLN A 136 -8.40 0.71 -16.22
N PRO A 137 -8.33 1.14 -17.49
CA PRO A 137 -7.27 2.03 -18.00
C PRO A 137 -7.13 3.38 -17.29
N GLU A 138 -8.19 3.82 -16.61
CA GLU A 138 -8.22 5.00 -15.74
C GLU A 138 -7.35 4.86 -14.49
N ILE A 139 -7.08 3.62 -14.05
CA ILE A 139 -6.13 3.32 -12.99
C ILE A 139 -4.75 3.18 -13.63
N ALA A 140 -3.95 4.25 -13.56
CA ALA A 140 -2.66 4.32 -14.24
C ALA A 140 -1.60 5.12 -13.48
N GLY A 141 -0.35 4.70 -13.69
CA GLY A 141 0.85 5.26 -13.12
C GLY A 141 1.04 4.92 -11.64
N VAL A 142 2.29 4.92 -11.19
CA VAL A 142 2.63 4.75 -9.78
C VAL A 142 2.10 5.96 -8.99
N THR A 143 1.38 5.70 -7.89
CA THR A 143 0.80 6.74 -7.04
C THR A 143 1.35 6.75 -5.62
N ILE A 144 1.95 5.64 -5.19
CA ILE A 144 2.32 5.44 -3.80
C ILE A 144 3.64 4.66 -3.70
N SER A 145 4.42 4.91 -2.66
CA SER A 145 5.68 4.19 -2.43
C SER A 145 5.66 3.39 -1.14
N GLN A 146 6.44 2.33 -1.14
CA GLN A 146 6.66 1.46 0.01
C GLN A 146 8.14 1.17 0.17
N LEU A 147 8.69 1.48 1.33
CA LEU A 147 9.95 0.89 1.77
C LEU A 147 9.64 -0.40 2.53
N SER A 148 10.29 -1.49 2.13
CA SER A 148 10.16 -2.80 2.78
C SER A 148 11.47 -3.15 3.49
N SER A 149 11.37 -3.95 4.55
CA SER A 149 12.51 -4.59 5.18
C SER A 149 12.11 -5.91 5.85
N ALA A 150 13.10 -6.67 6.30
CA ALA A 150 12.85 -7.69 7.32
C ALA A 150 12.22 -7.04 8.57
N SER A 151 11.37 -7.80 9.25
CA SER A 151 10.77 -7.39 10.52
C SER A 151 11.80 -7.34 11.63
N SER A 152 11.61 -6.40 12.57
CA SER A 152 12.33 -6.38 13.85
C SER A 152 11.62 -7.17 14.96
N SER A 153 10.37 -7.60 14.71
CA SER A 153 9.55 -8.42 15.59
C SER A 153 9.55 -9.88 15.14
N PRO A 154 9.66 -10.87 16.06
CA PRO A 154 9.52 -12.28 15.72
C PRO A 154 8.10 -12.68 15.28
N ASP A 155 7.09 -11.84 15.57
CA ASP A 155 5.68 -12.11 15.26
C ASP A 155 5.26 -11.61 13.87
N ALA A 156 6.20 -11.12 13.06
CA ALA A 156 5.91 -10.61 11.72
C ALA A 156 6.97 -11.07 10.70
N ASP A 157 6.53 -11.46 9.51
CA ASP A 157 7.41 -11.91 8.43
C ASP A 157 8.24 -10.75 7.85
N MET A 158 7.63 -9.58 7.72
CA MET A 158 8.21 -8.38 7.14
C MET A 158 7.71 -7.12 7.84
N GLN A 159 8.43 -6.03 7.62
CA GLN A 159 8.02 -4.69 8.03
C GLN A 159 8.04 -3.77 6.82
N ASN A 160 7.14 -2.79 6.79
CA ASN A 160 7.11 -1.78 5.74
C ASN A 160 6.82 -0.38 6.31
N ALA A 161 7.13 0.63 5.50
CA ALA A 161 6.60 1.96 5.66
C ALA A 161 6.12 2.45 4.29
N VAL A 162 4.81 2.66 4.18
CA VAL A 162 4.18 3.25 3.01
C VAL A 162 4.16 4.77 3.16
N VAL A 163 4.46 5.48 2.07
CA VAL A 163 4.44 6.94 2.04
C VAL A 163 3.33 7.40 1.11
N VAL A 164 2.37 8.10 1.69
CA VAL A 164 1.27 8.79 1.01
C VAL A 164 1.70 10.23 0.75
N SER A 165 1.49 10.69 -0.47
CA SER A 165 1.91 12.02 -0.87
C SER A 165 1.05 13.11 -0.26
N THR A 166 1.69 14.18 0.20
CA THR A 166 1.01 15.37 0.75
C THR A 166 0.97 16.54 -0.24
N GLY A 167 1.58 16.36 -1.43
CA GLY A 167 1.67 17.34 -2.49
C GLY A 167 2.30 16.74 -3.75
N LYS A 168 2.64 17.60 -4.71
CA LYS A 168 3.39 17.21 -5.91
C LYS A 168 4.88 17.43 -5.67
N LEU A 169 5.69 16.40 -5.90
CA LEU A 169 7.15 16.51 -5.90
C LEU A 169 7.60 17.42 -7.05
N ASP A 170 8.50 18.35 -6.74
CA ASP A 170 9.19 19.21 -7.68
C ASP A 170 10.70 19.04 -7.47
N TRP A 171 11.41 18.49 -8.48
CA TRP A 171 12.84 18.21 -8.43
C TRP A 171 13.71 19.45 -8.22
N GLU A 172 13.20 20.66 -8.48
CA GLU A 172 13.93 21.91 -8.23
C GLU A 172 13.71 22.45 -6.80
N ARG A 173 12.76 21.87 -6.06
CA ARG A 173 12.35 22.34 -4.72
C ARG A 173 12.36 21.20 -3.69
N PRO A 174 13.51 20.93 -3.04
CA PRO A 174 13.67 19.83 -2.09
C PRO A 174 12.70 19.79 -0.91
N SER A 175 12.11 20.94 -0.54
CA SER A 175 11.07 21.01 0.50
C SER A 175 9.75 20.32 0.11
N THR A 176 9.55 20.01 -1.17
CA THR A 176 8.38 19.27 -1.67
C THR A 176 8.58 17.75 -1.65
N TRP A 177 9.79 17.27 -1.39
CA TRP A 177 10.11 15.84 -1.37
C TRP A 177 9.73 15.27 -0.02
N THR A 178 8.43 15.29 0.28
CA THR A 178 7.89 14.84 1.55
C THR A 178 6.45 14.36 1.40
N GLY A 179 6.05 13.53 2.35
CA GLY A 179 4.74 12.90 2.41
C GLY A 179 4.38 12.56 3.85
N ALA A 180 3.37 11.74 4.01
CA ALA A 180 2.93 11.20 5.29
C ALA A 180 3.12 9.68 5.28
N CYS A 181 3.67 9.11 6.34
CA CYS A 181 3.67 7.65 6.47
C CYS A 181 2.23 7.14 6.65
N ASP A 182 1.87 6.03 6.03
CA ASP A 182 0.78 5.21 6.56
C ASP A 182 1.22 4.67 7.93
N ARG A 183 0.33 4.74 8.93
CA ARG A 183 0.61 4.26 10.29
C ARG A 183 0.17 2.81 10.47
N SER A 184 -0.59 2.28 9.52
CA SER A 184 -0.89 0.86 9.39
C SER A 184 0.19 0.16 8.53
N PRO A 185 0.18 -1.18 8.48
CA PRO A 185 0.99 -1.93 7.51
C PRO A 185 0.56 -1.75 6.04
N CYS A 186 -0.45 -0.90 5.78
CA CYS A 186 -1.06 -0.62 4.49
C CYS A 186 -1.62 -1.89 3.79
N GLY A 187 -2.93 -2.11 3.86
CA GLY A 187 -3.54 -3.32 3.31
C GLY A 187 -3.29 -3.53 1.81
N THR A 188 -3.47 -2.48 1.00
CA THR A 188 -3.21 -2.51 -0.45
C THR A 188 -1.71 -2.64 -0.77
N GLY A 189 -0.83 -2.00 0.02
CA GLY A 189 0.62 -2.16 -0.11
C GLY A 189 1.10 -3.57 0.25
N THR A 190 0.47 -4.17 1.26
CA THR A 190 0.69 -5.57 1.64
C THR A 190 0.27 -6.51 0.51
N CYS A 191 -0.90 -6.30 -0.12
CA CYS A 191 -1.31 -7.03 -1.32
C CYS A 191 -0.30 -6.89 -2.47
N ALA A 192 0.17 -5.68 -2.74
CA ALA A 192 1.17 -5.43 -3.77
C ALA A 192 2.50 -6.16 -3.47
N LYS A 193 2.99 -6.12 -2.22
CA LYS A 193 4.20 -6.86 -1.81
C LYS A 193 4.02 -8.37 -1.89
N MET A 194 2.87 -8.90 -1.49
CA MET A 194 2.56 -10.33 -1.66
C MET A 194 2.61 -10.74 -3.14
N ALA A 195 2.09 -9.90 -4.05
CA ALA A 195 2.17 -10.15 -5.48
C ALA A 195 3.62 -10.20 -5.99
N THR A 196 4.51 -9.32 -5.50
CA THR A 196 5.94 -9.38 -5.89
C THR A 196 6.68 -10.57 -5.29
N LEU A 197 6.29 -11.03 -4.10
CA LEU A 197 6.84 -12.25 -3.50
C LEU A 197 6.36 -13.51 -4.25
N TYR A 198 5.07 -13.55 -4.63
CA TYR A 198 4.50 -14.62 -5.43
C TYR A 198 5.17 -14.71 -6.81
N ALA A 199 5.35 -13.58 -7.49
CA ALA A 199 6.04 -13.53 -8.78
C ALA A 199 7.49 -14.06 -8.71
N ARG A 200 8.14 -13.97 -7.54
CA ARG A 200 9.47 -14.53 -7.27
C ARG A 200 9.47 -15.97 -6.75
N GLY A 201 8.30 -16.60 -6.59
CA GLY A 201 8.17 -17.93 -5.98
C GLY A 201 8.53 -17.97 -4.49
N LYS A 202 8.55 -16.81 -3.81
CA LYS A 202 8.86 -16.70 -2.36
C LYS A 202 7.62 -16.79 -1.47
N LEU A 203 6.44 -16.70 -2.07
CA LEU A 203 5.14 -16.88 -1.41
C LEU A 203 4.29 -17.78 -2.31
N GLY A 204 3.69 -18.83 -1.75
CA GLY A 204 2.76 -19.71 -2.47
C GLY A 204 1.32 -19.20 -2.39
N LEU A 205 0.46 -19.68 -3.31
CA LEU A 205 -0.99 -19.60 -3.12
C LEU A 205 -1.41 -20.81 -2.28
N HIS A 206 -2.28 -20.57 -1.29
CA HIS A 206 -2.87 -21.61 -0.46
C HIS A 206 -4.25 -22.02 -0.99
#